data_AF-A0A497M4S7-F1
#
_entry.id   AF-A0A497M4S7-F1
#
_cell.length_a   1.000
_cell.length_b   1.000
_cell.length_c   1.000
_cell.angle_alpha   90.00
_cell.angle_beta   90.00
_cell.angle_gamma   90.00
#
_symmetry.space_group_name_H-M   'P 1'
#
loop_
_entity.id
_entity.type
_entity.pdbx_description
1 polymer ?
#
loop_
_entity_poly.entity_id
_entity_poly.type
_entity_poly.pdbx_seq_one_letter_code
_entity_poly.pdbx_strand_id
1 'polypeptide(L)'
;MYGNRDYDKVPLWRRLISNAKRHQLEKDYRAEIIELESAFEVFISDFLRNHLTSKLREGTINWLLRRSIEEVLRIGFIEIAGKPLSEIYPEAYREWKKRVKELRDSVVHRGAFVNREQAQRARKAVFELMTKIDPKIIDHFAFQVNKI
;
A
#
# COMPACT_ATOMS: atom_id res chain seq x y z
N MET A 1 34.32 -4.00 -7.74
CA MET A 1 33.01 -3.98 -7.04
C MET A 1 31.90 -4.14 -8.07
N TYR A 2 31.29 -5.33 -8.18
CA TYR A 2 30.10 -5.54 -8.99
C TYR A 2 28.87 -5.15 -8.17
N GLY A 3 28.63 -3.85 -8.05
CA GLY A 3 27.38 -3.31 -7.52
C GLY A 3 26.33 -3.39 -8.61
N ASN A 4 25.34 -4.24 -8.42
CA ASN A 4 24.24 -4.48 -9.36
C ASN A 4 23.43 -3.17 -9.52
N ARG A 5 23.72 -2.38 -10.57
CA ARG A 5 23.10 -1.06 -10.84
C ARG A 5 21.59 -1.12 -11.09
N ASP A 6 21.02 -2.32 -11.19
CA ASP A 6 19.57 -2.53 -11.35
C ASP A 6 18.82 -2.64 -10.02
N TYR A 7 19.51 -2.71 -8.87
CA TYR A 7 18.81 -2.70 -7.58
C TYR A 7 18.03 -1.39 -7.38
N ASP A 8 18.52 -0.27 -7.90
CA ASP A 8 17.86 1.05 -7.85
C ASP A 8 16.62 1.18 -8.74
N LYS A 9 16.28 0.17 -9.55
CA LYS A 9 15.08 0.21 -10.42
C LYS A 9 13.81 -0.38 -9.79
N VAL A 10 13.89 -1.05 -8.64
CA VAL A 10 12.73 -1.67 -7.99
C VAL A 10 12.07 -0.67 -7.03
N PRO A 11 10.80 -0.26 -7.24
CA PRO A 11 10.10 0.65 -6.34
C PRO A 11 10.10 0.15 -4.89
N LEU A 12 10.24 1.06 -3.92
CA LEU A 12 10.35 0.71 -2.50
C LEU A 12 9.14 -0.10 -2.02
N TRP A 13 7.92 0.25 -2.43
CA TRP A 13 6.70 -0.49 -2.08
C TRP A 13 6.77 -1.98 -2.48
N ARG A 14 7.48 -2.34 -3.55
CA ARG A 14 7.66 -3.75 -3.92
C ARG A 14 8.60 -4.49 -2.98
N ARG A 15 9.64 -3.82 -2.51
CA ARG A 15 10.57 -4.39 -1.53
C ARG A 15 9.81 -4.67 -0.22
N LEU A 16 8.96 -3.74 0.21
CA LEU A 16 8.10 -3.90 1.39
C LEU A 16 7.11 -5.07 1.22
N ILE A 17 6.48 -5.25 0.04
CA ILE A 17 5.65 -6.43 -0.25
C ILE A 17 6.45 -7.74 -0.16
N SER A 18 7.71 -7.75 -0.64
CA SER A 18 8.60 -8.91 -0.51
C SER A 18 8.93 -9.21 0.95
N ASN A 19 9.16 -8.18 1.77
CA ASN A 19 9.38 -8.34 3.21
C ASN A 19 8.13 -8.90 3.88
N ALA A 20 6.95 -8.36 3.57
CA ALA A 20 5.68 -8.90 4.05
C ALA A 20 5.52 -10.38 3.70
N LYS A 21 5.93 -10.80 2.50
CA LYS A 21 5.91 -12.21 2.10
C LYS A 21 6.88 -13.06 2.92
N ARG A 22 8.09 -12.56 3.21
CA ARG A 22 9.04 -13.25 4.10
C ARG A 22 8.43 -13.45 5.50
N HIS A 23 7.86 -12.40 6.08
CA HIS A 23 7.20 -12.50 7.39
C HIS A 23 6.03 -13.48 7.41
N GLN A 24 5.26 -13.57 6.31
CA GLN A 24 4.23 -14.59 6.15
C GLN A 24 4.81 -16.03 6.27
N LEU A 25 5.95 -16.29 5.61
CA LEU A 25 6.61 -17.60 5.62
C LEU A 25 7.17 -17.94 7.02
N GLU A 26 7.69 -16.93 7.71
CA GLU A 26 8.15 -17.01 9.10
C GLU A 26 7.01 -17.08 10.12
N LYS A 27 5.75 -16.94 9.67
CA LYS A 27 4.54 -16.85 10.50
C LYS A 27 4.52 -15.64 11.45
N ASP A 28 5.32 -14.61 11.15
CA ASP A 28 5.24 -13.32 11.83
C ASP A 28 4.17 -12.43 11.16
N TYR A 29 2.92 -12.76 11.45
CA TYR A 29 1.77 -12.06 10.87
C TYR A 29 1.66 -10.59 11.32
N ARG A 30 2.25 -10.22 12.46
CA ARG A 30 2.26 -8.82 12.91
C ARG A 30 3.18 -7.99 12.03
N ALA A 31 4.39 -8.48 11.77
CA ALA A 31 5.33 -7.84 10.86
C ALA A 31 4.80 -7.81 9.42
N GLU A 32 4.12 -8.89 8.96
CA GLU A 32 3.46 -8.91 7.65
C GLU A 32 2.46 -7.76 7.49
N ILE A 33 1.59 -7.51 8.48
CA ILE A 33 0.60 -6.42 8.41
C ILE A 33 1.26 -5.04 8.35
N ILE A 34 2.31 -4.82 9.15
CA ILE A 34 3.03 -3.54 9.17
C ILE A 34 3.66 -3.27 7.81
N GLU A 35 4.35 -4.26 7.25
CA GLU A 35 5.00 -4.16 5.94
C GLU A 35 4.00 -3.98 4.79
N LEU A 36 2.83 -4.63 4.85
CA LEU A 36 1.76 -4.45 3.87
C LEU A 36 1.20 -3.03 3.87
N GLU A 37 0.92 -2.46 5.05
CA GLU A 37 0.40 -1.09 5.14
C GLU A 37 1.46 -0.07 4.71
N SER A 38 2.72 -0.24 5.14
CA SER A 38 3.81 0.63 4.69
C SER A 38 4.04 0.53 3.18
N ALA A 39 3.92 -0.66 2.59
CA ALA A 39 3.96 -0.81 1.13
C ALA A 39 2.85 0.00 0.45
N PHE A 40 1.63 -0.04 0.98
CA PHE A 40 0.50 0.70 0.45
C PHE A 40 0.71 2.22 0.54
N GLU A 41 1.18 2.74 1.68
CA GLU A 41 1.47 4.16 1.87
C GLU A 41 2.52 4.68 0.87
N VAL A 42 3.59 3.91 0.66
CA VAL A 42 4.63 4.26 -0.32
C VAL A 42 4.08 4.20 -1.75
N PHE A 43 3.31 3.17 -2.09
CA PHE A 43 2.67 3.06 -3.41
C PHE A 43 1.76 4.25 -3.71
N ILE A 44 0.91 4.65 -2.76
CA ILE A 44 0.02 5.80 -2.92
C ILE A 44 0.82 7.09 -3.09
N SER A 45 1.89 7.25 -2.34
CA SER A 45 2.76 8.43 -2.44
C SER A 45 3.40 8.54 -3.83
N ASP A 46 3.95 7.44 -4.34
CA ASP A 46 4.53 7.37 -5.68
C ASP A 46 3.46 7.62 -6.77
N PHE A 47 2.30 6.96 -6.64
CA PHE A 47 1.19 7.08 -7.58
C PHE A 47 0.67 8.52 -7.66
N LEU A 48 0.35 9.13 -6.52
CA LEU A 48 -0.19 10.49 -6.47
C LEU A 48 0.83 11.52 -6.92
N ARG A 49 2.11 11.37 -6.54
CA ARG A 49 3.17 12.27 -7.01
C ARG A 49 3.22 12.30 -8.54
N ASN A 50 3.24 11.14 -9.19
CA ASN A 50 3.28 11.05 -10.65
C ASN A 50 2.07 11.70 -11.33
N HIS A 51 0.89 11.60 -10.74
CA HIS A 51 -0.34 12.16 -11.32
C HIS A 51 -0.60 13.63 -10.99
N LEU A 52 -0.06 14.12 -9.86
CA LEU A 52 -0.27 15.50 -9.41
C LEU A 52 0.81 16.47 -9.89
N THR A 53 1.98 15.98 -10.33
CA THR A 53 3.09 16.84 -10.79
C THR A 53 2.71 17.72 -11.98
N SER A 54 1.76 17.31 -12.80
CA SER A 54 1.23 18.12 -13.92
C SER A 54 0.17 19.15 -13.49
N LYS A 55 -0.36 19.06 -12.27
CA LYS A 55 -1.49 19.86 -11.77
C LYS A 55 -1.10 20.81 -10.63
N LEU A 56 -0.18 20.41 -9.76
CA LEU A 56 0.16 21.09 -8.51
C LEU A 56 1.65 21.40 -8.44
N ARG A 57 2.00 22.44 -7.68
CA ARG A 57 3.40 22.75 -7.37
C ARG A 57 3.99 21.69 -6.44
N GLU A 58 5.28 21.42 -6.60
CA GLU A 58 6.03 20.45 -5.79
C GLU A 58 5.88 20.67 -4.28
N GLY A 59 5.86 21.92 -3.82
CA GLY A 59 5.62 22.25 -2.40
C GLY A 59 4.25 21.80 -1.90
N THR A 60 3.20 21.91 -2.72
CA THR A 60 1.84 21.47 -2.39
C THR A 60 1.74 19.96 -2.36
N ILE A 61 2.40 19.27 -3.30
CA ILE A 61 2.47 17.80 -3.34
C ILE A 61 3.17 17.29 -2.08
N ASN A 62 4.32 17.86 -1.72
CA ASN A 62 5.04 17.49 -0.51
C ASN A 62 4.25 17.76 0.77
N TRP A 63 3.50 18.86 0.83
CA TRP A 63 2.62 19.15 1.95
C TRP A 63 1.49 18.11 2.06
N LEU A 64 0.87 17.74 0.95
CA LEU A 64 -0.18 16.72 0.91
C LEU A 64 0.34 15.36 1.39
N LEU A 65 1.47 14.89 0.83
CA LEU A 65 2.03 13.57 1.12
C LEU A 65 2.59 13.41 2.54
N ARG A 66 2.69 14.49 3.32
CA ARG A 66 3.08 14.45 4.75
C ARG A 66 1.89 14.24 5.70
N ARG A 67 0.66 14.22 5.18
CA ARG A 67 -0.55 14.04 5.98
C ARG A 67 -0.80 12.56 6.29
N SER A 68 -1.82 12.30 7.11
CA SER A 68 -2.29 10.94 7.34
C SER A 68 -2.71 10.26 6.03
N ILE A 69 -2.54 8.95 5.93
CA ILE A 69 -2.90 8.20 4.72
C ILE A 69 -4.37 8.42 4.30
N GLU A 70 -5.30 8.55 5.25
CA GLU A 70 -6.71 8.83 4.93
C GLU A 70 -6.91 10.22 4.29
N GLU A 71 -6.19 11.23 4.77
CA GLU A 71 -6.22 12.56 4.14
C GLU A 71 -5.54 12.56 2.76
N VAL A 72 -4.42 11.85 2.62
CA VAL A 72 -3.72 11.67 1.34
C VAL A 72 -4.64 11.03 0.31
N LEU A 73 -5.34 9.94 0.68
CA LEU A 73 -6.30 9.27 -0.18
C LEU A 73 -7.51 10.13 -0.49
N ARG A 74 -8.03 10.89 0.47
CA ARG A 74 -9.19 11.76 0.25
C ARG A 74 -8.85 12.91 -0.70
N ILE A 75 -7.85 13.72 -0.34
CA ILE A 75 -7.49 14.93 -1.08
C ILE A 75 -6.85 14.55 -2.41
N GLY A 76 -5.89 13.63 -2.41
CA GLY A 76 -5.20 13.20 -3.63
C GLY A 76 -6.15 12.67 -4.70
N PHE A 77 -7.14 11.87 -4.31
CA PHE A 77 -8.11 11.35 -5.29
C PHE A 77 -9.13 12.40 -5.75
N ILE A 78 -9.51 13.35 -4.90
CA ILE A 78 -10.31 14.51 -5.32
C ILE A 78 -9.55 15.31 -6.39
N GLU A 79 -8.25 15.55 -6.21
CA GLU A 79 -7.44 16.32 -7.18
C GLU A 79 -7.24 15.59 -8.53
N ILE A 80 -7.09 14.26 -8.52
CA ILE A 80 -6.88 13.51 -9.77
C ILE A 80 -8.19 13.15 -10.48
N ALA A 81 -9.26 12.82 -9.74
CA ALA A 81 -10.48 12.19 -10.26
C ALA A 81 -11.78 12.91 -9.85
N GLY A 82 -11.71 14.01 -9.11
CA GLY A 82 -12.87 14.82 -8.69
C GLY A 82 -13.69 14.22 -7.54
N LYS A 83 -13.34 13.03 -7.04
CA LYS A 83 -14.03 12.33 -5.95
C LYS A 83 -13.02 11.61 -5.05
N PRO A 84 -13.31 11.42 -3.76
CA PRO A 84 -12.42 10.67 -2.87
C PRO A 84 -12.37 9.18 -3.25
N LEU A 85 -11.25 8.51 -2.94
CA LEU A 85 -11.07 7.08 -3.23
C LEU A 85 -12.19 6.20 -2.63
N SER A 86 -12.71 6.59 -1.47
CA SER A 86 -13.82 5.93 -0.78
C SER A 86 -15.14 5.96 -1.56
N GLU A 87 -15.30 6.85 -2.52
CA GLU A 87 -16.46 6.90 -3.41
C GLU A 87 -16.17 6.24 -4.77
N ILE A 88 -14.91 6.23 -5.20
CA ILE A 88 -14.50 5.61 -6.46
C ILE A 88 -14.52 4.07 -6.33
N TYR A 89 -13.95 3.55 -5.24
CA TYR A 89 -13.88 2.11 -4.94
C TYR A 89 -14.34 1.82 -3.50
N PRO A 90 -15.65 2.00 -3.19
CA PRO A 90 -16.15 1.97 -1.82
C PRO A 90 -15.92 0.64 -1.11
N GLU A 91 -16.11 -0.49 -1.78
CA GLU A 91 -15.93 -1.82 -1.18
C GLU A 91 -14.45 -2.10 -0.89
N ALA A 92 -13.57 -1.86 -1.86
CA ALA A 92 -12.13 -2.10 -1.71
C ALA A 92 -11.52 -1.17 -0.66
N TYR A 93 -11.94 0.10 -0.62
CA TYR A 93 -11.53 1.05 0.42
C TYR A 93 -11.97 0.60 1.82
N ARG A 94 -13.22 0.13 1.95
CA ARG A 94 -13.77 -0.35 3.22
C ARG A 94 -13.02 -1.59 3.72
N GLU A 95 -12.73 -2.54 2.84
CA GLU A 95 -11.96 -3.72 3.23
C GLU A 95 -10.52 -3.36 3.59
N TRP A 96 -9.84 -2.48 2.85
CA TRP A 96 -8.52 -1.99 3.26
C TRP A 96 -8.55 -1.34 4.64
N LYS A 97 -9.48 -0.40 4.87
CA LYS A 97 -9.58 0.32 6.14
C LYS A 97 -9.78 -0.65 7.32
N LYS A 98 -10.72 -1.58 7.19
CA LYS A 98 -11.07 -2.53 8.26
C LYS A 98 -10.02 -3.61 8.47
N ARG A 99 -9.46 -4.17 7.39
CA ARG A 99 -8.60 -5.37 7.45
C ARG A 99 -7.12 -5.05 7.56
N VAL A 100 -6.71 -3.85 7.16
CA VAL A 100 -5.30 -3.47 7.08
C VAL A 100 -5.04 -2.33 8.05
N LYS A 101 -5.63 -1.16 7.83
CA LYS A 101 -5.36 0.04 8.62
C LYS A 101 -5.70 -0.15 10.11
N GLU A 102 -6.96 -0.50 10.42
CA GLU A 102 -7.41 -0.71 11.80
C GLU A 102 -6.66 -1.86 12.50
N LEU A 103 -6.30 -2.89 11.73
CA LEU A 103 -5.54 -4.03 12.25
C LEU A 103 -4.10 -3.63 12.56
N ARG A 104 -3.43 -2.91 11.65
CA ARG A 104 -2.08 -2.37 11.83
C ARG A 104 -2.03 -1.41 13.02
N ASP A 105 -2.99 -0.50 13.13
CA ASP A 105 -3.07 0.43 14.26
C ASP A 105 -3.24 -0.33 15.59
N SER A 106 -4.00 -1.44 15.59
CA SER A 106 -4.12 -2.32 16.76
C SER A 106 -2.82 -3.06 17.09
N VAL A 107 -2.07 -3.52 16.09
CA VAL A 107 -0.76 -4.18 16.28
C VAL A 107 0.25 -3.19 16.85
N VAL A 108 0.39 -2.01 16.22
CA VAL A 108 1.40 -1.01 16.56
C VAL A 108 1.15 -0.39 17.93
N HIS A 109 -0.11 -0.05 18.25
CA HIS A 109 -0.41 0.67 19.49
C HIS A 109 -0.77 -0.25 20.67
N ARG A 110 -1.27 -1.47 20.41
CA ARG A 110 -1.78 -2.37 21.45
C ARG A 110 -1.11 -3.74 21.47
N GLY A 111 -0.13 -3.99 20.60
CA GLY A 111 0.53 -5.29 20.51
C GLY A 111 -0.42 -6.42 20.13
N ALA A 112 -1.52 -6.12 19.43
CA ALA A 112 -2.57 -7.08 19.14
C ALA A 112 -2.03 -8.34 18.44
N PHE A 113 -2.59 -9.49 18.82
CA PHE A 113 -2.32 -10.75 18.12
C PHE A 113 -2.97 -10.74 16.73
N VAL A 114 -2.26 -11.28 15.75
CA VAL A 114 -2.73 -11.45 14.38
C VAL A 114 -2.60 -12.91 14.00
N ASN A 115 -3.70 -13.53 13.60
CA ASN A 115 -3.70 -14.89 13.07
C ASN A 115 -3.50 -14.92 11.55
N ARG A 116 -3.23 -16.12 11.02
CA ARG A 116 -3.01 -16.35 9.59
C ARG A 116 -4.16 -15.84 8.71
N GLU A 117 -5.40 -16.04 9.14
CA GLU A 117 -6.58 -15.65 8.36
C GLU A 117 -6.73 -14.13 8.28
N GLN A 118 -6.50 -13.42 9.38
CA GLN A 118 -6.48 -11.96 9.42
C GLN A 118 -5.40 -11.41 8.49
N ALA A 119 -4.18 -11.98 8.52
CA ALA A 119 -3.09 -11.61 7.63
C ALA A 119 -3.42 -11.87 6.15
N GLN A 120 -4.02 -13.01 5.82
CA GLN A 120 -4.45 -13.33 4.46
C GLN A 120 -5.52 -12.36 3.95
N ARG A 121 -6.51 -12.02 4.77
CA ARG A 121 -7.55 -11.04 4.42
C ARG A 121 -6.97 -9.65 4.21
N ALA A 122 -6.04 -9.23 5.07
CA ALA A 122 -5.35 -7.94 4.93
C ALA A 122 -4.54 -7.87 3.63
N ARG A 123 -3.74 -8.91 3.33
CA ARG A 123 -2.98 -9.01 2.07
C ARG A 123 -3.89 -8.90 0.85
N LYS A 124 -5.00 -9.63 0.86
CA LYS A 124 -5.99 -9.56 -0.23
C LYS A 124 -6.52 -8.13 -0.38
N ALA A 125 -6.92 -7.48 0.71
CA ALA A 125 -7.46 -6.13 0.68
C ALA A 125 -6.45 -5.09 0.14
N VAL A 126 -5.17 -5.17 0.55
CA VAL A 126 -4.11 -4.30 -0.01
C VAL A 126 -3.97 -4.51 -1.51
N PHE A 127 -3.78 -5.75 -1.96
CA PHE A 127 -3.56 -6.03 -3.38
C PHE A 127 -4.77 -5.67 -4.24
N GLU A 128 -5.98 -5.94 -3.75
CA GLU A 128 -7.22 -5.58 -4.43
C GLU A 128 -7.32 -4.06 -4.61
N LEU A 129 -7.11 -3.28 -3.54
CA LEU A 129 -7.20 -1.82 -3.62
C LEU A 129 -6.09 -1.23 -4.50
N MET A 130 -4.85 -1.67 -4.35
CA MET A 130 -3.75 -1.21 -5.20
C MET A 130 -4.04 -1.51 -6.68
N THR A 131 -4.56 -2.69 -6.99
CA THR A 131 -4.91 -3.11 -8.35
C THR A 131 -6.07 -2.29 -8.93
N LYS A 132 -7.05 -1.90 -8.10
CA LYS A 132 -8.13 -0.99 -8.53
C LYS A 132 -7.59 0.40 -8.85
N ILE A 133 -6.62 0.88 -8.07
CA ILE A 133 -5.99 2.20 -8.27
C ILE A 133 -5.11 2.22 -9.52
N ASP A 134 -4.24 1.21 -9.67
CA ASP A 134 -3.38 1.06 -10.84
C ASP A 134 -3.39 -0.39 -11.32
N PRO A 135 -4.23 -0.73 -12.33
CA PRO A 135 -4.30 -2.10 -12.84
C PRO A 135 -2.98 -2.63 -13.41
N LYS A 136 -2.05 -1.75 -13.82
CA LYS A 136 -0.78 -2.16 -14.42
C LYS A 136 0.15 -2.84 -13.41
N ILE A 137 -0.13 -2.72 -12.11
CA ILE A 137 0.69 -3.38 -11.10
C ILE A 137 0.43 -4.88 -10.98
N ILE A 138 -0.65 -5.40 -11.60
CA ILE A 138 -0.96 -6.84 -11.63
C ILE A 138 0.24 -7.64 -12.13
N ASP A 139 0.95 -7.13 -13.14
CA ASP A 139 2.13 -7.78 -13.72
C ASP A 139 3.24 -8.00 -12.69
N HIS A 140 3.25 -7.21 -11.62
CA HIS A 140 4.20 -7.34 -10.51
C HIS A 140 3.72 -8.31 -9.42
N PHE A 141 2.42 -8.55 -9.32
CA PHE A 141 1.85 -9.51 -8.39
C PHE A 141 1.76 -10.93 -8.95
N ALA A 142 1.63 -11.09 -10.28
CA ALA A 142 1.55 -12.38 -10.96
C ALA A 142 2.76 -13.30 -10.66
N PHE A 143 3.93 -12.72 -10.38
CA PHE A 143 5.13 -13.48 -10.00
C PHE A 143 5.09 -14.06 -8.57
N GLN A 144 4.23 -13.55 -7.68
CA GLN A 144 4.16 -13.98 -6.28
C GLN A 144 2.99 -14.93 -5.97
N VAL A 145 1.98 -15.00 -6.85
CA VAL A 145 0.81 -15.89 -6.70
C VAL A 145 1.12 -17.32 -7.17
N ASN A 146 2.02 -17.49 -8.15
CA ASN A 146 2.37 -18.81 -8.72
C ASN A 146 3.40 -19.62 -7.91
N LYS A 147 3.67 -19.25 -6.65
CA LYS A 147 4.52 -20.01 -5.70
C LYS A 147 3.80 -20.28 -4.37
N ILE A 148 2.51 -20.59 -4.43
CA ILE A 148 1.74 -21.13 -3.30
C ILE A 148 1.60 -22.63 -3.50
#